data_AF-A0A430PY53-F1
#
_entry.id   AF-A0A430PY53-F1
#
_cell.length_a   1.000
_cell.length_b   1.000
_cell.length_c   1.000
_cell.angle_alpha   90.00
_cell.angle_beta   90.00
_cell.angle_gamma   90.00
#
_symmetry.space_group_name_H-M   'P 1'
#
loop_
_entity.id
_entity.type
_entity.pdbx_description
1 polymer ?
#
loop_
_entity_poly.entity_id
_entity_poly.type
_entity_poly.pdbx_seq_one_letter_code
_entity_poly.pdbx_strand_id
1 'polypeptide(L)'
;MTVCNKKVLLFGEASELVGCKEITIQFPVSCTNKTLKDIIIEQLVKLEPLKDSLTVAIDWEYTDINTSNSQYFIKISIEPIEYSNVFDLINDSSIGAVSTFFGITRKYDQERIVQALKYECYLKMTYLEMEKIIKNSYQLWPSLVHIIVLHRYGIVPVGEISVAIAVSSPHRKDSLDAVKYLIESIKSQLPIWKKEIYEDGTFKWKRNNECFWLQKEK
;
A
#
# COMPACT_ATOMS: atom_id res chain seq x y z
N MET A 1 -11.15 -33.76 -13.51
CA MET A 1 -10.00 -32.84 -13.66
C MET A 1 -9.27 -32.78 -12.33
N THR A 2 -7.95 -32.85 -12.34
CA THR A 2 -7.18 -32.70 -11.09
C THR A 2 -7.25 -31.24 -10.65
N VAL A 3 -7.68 -31.01 -9.41
CA VAL A 3 -7.77 -29.69 -8.79
C VAL A 3 -6.78 -29.59 -7.64
N CYS A 4 -6.27 -28.40 -7.38
CA CYS A 4 -5.45 -28.09 -6.22
C CYS A 4 -6.20 -27.09 -5.33
N ASN A 5 -6.15 -27.32 -4.02
CA ASN A 5 -6.69 -26.38 -3.04
C ASN A 5 -5.65 -25.30 -2.78
N LYS A 6 -6.02 -24.04 -2.96
CA LYS A 6 -5.18 -22.90 -2.61
C LYS A 6 -5.91 -22.00 -1.63
N LYS A 7 -5.16 -21.49 -0.66
CA LYS A 7 -5.62 -20.49 0.29
C LYS A 7 -5.62 -19.13 -0.41
N VAL A 8 -6.75 -18.44 -0.37
CA VAL A 8 -6.95 -17.11 -0.94
C VAL A 8 -7.27 -16.15 0.20
N LEU A 9 -6.48 -15.08 0.27
CA LEU A 9 -6.71 -13.99 1.22
C LEU A 9 -7.55 -12.90 0.55
N LEU A 10 -8.59 -12.46 1.25
CA LEU A 10 -9.51 -11.44 0.79
C LEU A 10 -9.27 -10.16 1.59
N PHE A 11 -9.20 -9.04 0.89
CA PHE A 11 -8.99 -7.71 1.46
C PHE A 11 -10.02 -6.73 0.93
N GLY A 12 -10.24 -5.64 1.66
CA GLY A 12 -11.13 -4.60 1.21
C GLY A 12 -12.58 -5.08 1.10
N GLU A 13 -13.28 -4.52 0.11
CA GLU A 13 -14.68 -4.84 -0.20
C GLU A 13 -14.90 -6.33 -0.50
N ALA A 14 -13.90 -7.03 -1.05
CA ALA A 14 -14.00 -8.47 -1.31
C ALA A 14 -14.20 -9.29 -0.03
N SER A 15 -13.51 -8.92 1.06
CA SER A 15 -13.65 -9.62 2.35
C SER A 15 -15.01 -9.38 3.00
N GLU A 16 -15.58 -8.19 2.80
CA GLU A 16 -16.90 -7.82 3.33
C GLU A 16 -18.03 -8.53 2.58
N LEU A 17 -17.96 -8.59 1.25
CA LEU A 17 -18.94 -9.29 0.42
C LEU A 17 -18.96 -10.79 0.70
N VAL A 18 -17.79 -11.41 0.79
CA VAL A 18 -17.70 -12.87 1.05
C VAL A 18 -18.06 -13.18 2.50
N GLY A 19 -17.65 -12.32 3.44
CA GLY A 19 -17.86 -12.49 4.89
C GLY A 19 -16.70 -13.17 5.61
N CYS A 20 -15.55 -13.34 4.95
CA CYS A 20 -14.33 -13.87 5.54
C CYS A 20 -13.08 -13.22 4.95
N LYS A 21 -11.95 -13.29 5.67
CA LYS A 21 -10.65 -12.79 5.19
C LYS A 21 -9.80 -13.87 4.52
N GLU A 22 -10.21 -15.12 4.66
CA GLU A 22 -9.47 -16.27 4.19
C GLU A 22 -10.46 -17.35 3.75
N ILE A 23 -10.19 -17.95 2.59
CA ILE A 23 -11.00 -19.03 2.03
C ILE A 23 -10.13 -19.95 1.19
N THR A 24 -10.50 -21.22 1.14
CA THR A 24 -9.87 -22.20 0.26
C THR A 24 -10.64 -22.26 -1.05
N ILE A 25 -9.97 -22.04 -2.17
CA ILE A 25 -10.54 -22.12 -3.52
C ILE A 25 -9.88 -23.28 -4.26
N GLN A 26 -10.66 -23.98 -5.07
CA GLN A 26 -10.18 -25.05 -5.93
C GLN A 26 -9.74 -24.48 -7.27
N PHE A 27 -8.47 -24.64 -7.62
CA PHE A 27 -7.96 -24.26 -8.92
C PHE A 27 -7.64 -25.51 -9.76
N PRO A 28 -7.94 -25.52 -11.06
CA PRO A 28 -7.40 -26.52 -11.97
C PRO A 28 -5.86 -26.52 -11.88
N VAL A 29 -5.24 -27.71 -11.93
CA VAL A 29 -3.77 -27.83 -11.87
C VAL A 29 -3.08 -27.02 -12.98
N SER A 30 -3.73 -26.87 -14.14
CA SER A 30 -3.32 -25.93 -15.18
C SER A 30 -4.27 -24.72 -15.20
N CYS A 31 -3.85 -23.60 -14.61
CA CYS A 31 -4.55 -22.32 -14.77
C CYS A 31 -3.55 -21.23 -15.17
N THR A 32 -4.04 -20.22 -15.88
CA THR A 32 -3.23 -19.05 -16.25
C THR A 32 -3.60 -17.86 -15.38
N ASN A 33 -2.70 -16.87 -15.26
CA ASN A 33 -3.00 -15.62 -14.56
C ASN A 33 -4.27 -14.93 -15.07
N LYS A 34 -4.58 -15.09 -16.36
CA LYS A 34 -5.78 -14.51 -16.99
C LYS A 34 -7.07 -15.16 -16.50
N THR A 35 -7.06 -16.47 -16.26
CA THR A 35 -8.25 -17.25 -15.88
C THR A 35 -8.51 -17.26 -14.37
N LEU A 36 -7.54 -16.87 -13.55
CA LEU A 36 -7.66 -16.93 -12.09
C LEU A 36 -8.82 -16.10 -11.56
N LYS A 37 -8.97 -14.90 -12.09
CA LYS A 37 -10.01 -13.96 -11.67
C LYS A 37 -11.41 -14.54 -11.93
N ASP A 38 -11.61 -15.11 -13.11
CA ASP A 38 -12.87 -15.75 -13.48
C ASP A 38 -13.15 -16.97 -12.58
N ILE A 39 -12.16 -17.83 -12.35
CA ILE A 39 -12.28 -19.01 -11.48
C ILE A 39 -12.65 -18.62 -10.03
N ILE A 40 -12.06 -17.53 -9.52
CA ILE A 40 -12.36 -17.01 -8.18
C ILE A 40 -13.80 -16.50 -8.13
N ILE A 41 -14.23 -15.74 -9.14
CA ILE A 41 -15.58 -15.16 -9.18
C ILE A 41 -16.65 -16.26 -9.36
N GLU A 42 -16.40 -17.27 -10.19
CA GLU A 42 -17.29 -18.42 -10.38
C GLU A 42 -17.54 -19.18 -9.07
N GLN A 43 -16.49 -19.36 -8.26
CA GLN A 43 -16.60 -20.04 -6.96
C GLN A 43 -17.10 -19.11 -5.84
N LEU A 44 -16.87 -17.79 -5.98
CA LEU A 44 -17.28 -16.78 -5.02
C LEU A 44 -18.19 -15.76 -5.71
N VAL A 45 -19.38 -16.20 -6.14
CA VAL A 45 -20.36 -15.39 -6.90
C VAL A 45 -20.67 -14.03 -6.25
N LYS A 46 -20.54 -13.92 -4.91
CA LYS A 46 -20.67 -12.64 -4.19
C LYS A 46 -19.67 -11.56 -4.63
N LEU A 47 -18.58 -11.93 -5.31
CA LEU A 47 -17.58 -11.02 -5.86
C LEU A 47 -17.91 -10.49 -7.26
N GLU A 48 -18.96 -10.97 -7.92
CA GLU A 48 -19.38 -10.49 -9.25
C GLU A 48 -19.50 -8.95 -9.33
N PRO A 49 -20.04 -8.23 -8.32
CA PRO A 49 -20.09 -6.76 -8.35
C PRO A 49 -18.72 -6.08 -8.45
N LEU A 50 -17.66 -6.78 -8.06
CA LEU A 50 -16.28 -6.27 -8.10
C LEU A 50 -15.53 -6.71 -9.35
N LYS A 51 -16.14 -7.45 -10.28
CA LYS A 51 -15.46 -8.09 -11.41
C LYS A 51 -14.50 -7.16 -12.13
N ASP A 52 -14.85 -5.92 -12.47
CA ASP A 52 -13.92 -5.05 -13.20
C ASP A 52 -12.79 -4.48 -12.32
N SER A 53 -13.05 -4.32 -11.03
CA SER A 53 -12.13 -3.71 -10.07
C SER A 53 -11.25 -4.71 -9.28
N LEU A 54 -11.62 -5.99 -9.30
CA LEU A 54 -10.95 -7.03 -8.53
C LEU A 54 -9.55 -7.26 -9.09
N THR A 55 -8.56 -7.14 -8.22
CA THR A 55 -7.15 -7.41 -8.54
C THR A 55 -6.71 -8.64 -7.77
N VAL A 56 -6.09 -9.60 -8.47
CA VAL A 56 -5.59 -10.84 -7.89
C VAL A 56 -4.06 -10.77 -7.84
N ALA A 57 -3.50 -11.01 -6.66
CA ALA A 57 -2.07 -11.24 -6.47
C ALA A 57 -1.85 -12.73 -6.17
N ILE A 58 -0.81 -13.33 -6.75
CA ILE A 58 -0.47 -14.75 -6.59
C ILE A 58 0.90 -14.83 -5.93
N ASP A 59 1.04 -15.77 -4.98
CA ASP A 59 2.26 -16.15 -4.29
C ASP A 59 3.54 -15.88 -5.09
N TRP A 60 4.23 -14.83 -4.68
CA TRP A 60 5.64 -14.69 -4.93
C TRP A 60 6.33 -15.38 -3.74
N GLU A 61 7.24 -16.31 -4.02
CA GLU A 61 8.09 -16.89 -2.99
C GLU A 61 8.93 -15.77 -2.35
N TYR A 62 8.72 -15.54 -1.07
CA TYR A 62 9.46 -14.51 -0.34
C TYR A 62 9.88 -15.05 1.02
N THR A 63 11.18 -14.99 1.28
CA THR A 63 11.83 -15.33 2.56
C THR A 63 11.42 -14.35 3.65
N ASP A 64 11.73 -14.65 4.91
CA ASP A 64 11.49 -13.74 6.04
C ASP A 64 12.27 -12.44 5.88
N ILE A 65 11.59 -11.29 5.99
CA ILE A 65 12.18 -9.98 5.75
C ILE A 65 12.27 -9.24 7.06
N ASN A 66 13.42 -9.36 7.70
CA ASN A 66 13.91 -8.42 8.69
C ASN A 66 15.28 -7.95 8.22
N THR A 67 15.30 -7.02 7.27
CA THR A 67 16.53 -6.39 6.80
C THR A 67 16.46 -4.90 7.09
N SER A 68 17.01 -4.50 8.24
CA SER A 68 17.42 -3.11 8.43
C SER A 68 18.62 -2.87 7.52
N ASN A 69 18.40 -2.22 6.38
CA ASN A 69 19.50 -1.69 5.58
C ASN A 69 19.88 -0.33 6.19
N SER A 70 21.18 -0.05 6.36
CA SER A 70 21.63 1.25 6.90
C SER A 70 21.18 2.45 6.04
N GLN A 71 20.81 2.20 4.78
CA GLN A 71 20.34 3.23 3.87
C GLN A 71 18.84 3.52 3.98
N TYR A 72 17.98 2.58 4.38
CA TYR A 72 16.54 2.85 4.44
C TYR A 72 15.80 2.14 5.58
N PHE A 73 14.71 2.76 6.00
CA PHE A 73 13.82 2.24 7.04
C PHE A 73 12.37 2.18 6.55
N ILE A 74 11.75 1.01 6.70
CA ILE A 74 10.34 0.77 6.39
C ILE A 74 9.62 0.33 7.66
N LYS A 75 8.50 0.98 7.98
CA LYS A 75 7.59 0.53 9.04
C LYS A 75 6.16 0.58 8.56
N ILE A 76 5.48 -0.56 8.59
CA ILE A 76 4.05 -0.67 8.32
C ILE A 76 3.38 -1.19 9.58
N SER A 77 2.60 -0.35 10.25
CA SER A 77 2.17 -0.64 11.62
C SER A 77 0.80 -0.03 11.96
N ILE A 78 0.17 -0.41 13.07
CA ILE A 78 -1.13 0.15 13.51
C ILE A 78 -0.96 1.40 14.38
N GLU A 79 0.22 1.58 14.94
CA GLU A 79 0.56 2.64 15.87
C GLU A 79 0.62 4.00 15.14
N PRO A 80 0.31 5.10 15.85
CA PRO A 80 0.50 6.45 15.32
C PRO A 80 1.93 6.70 14.84
N ILE A 81 2.06 7.51 13.79
CA ILE A 81 3.35 7.98 13.29
C ILE A 81 3.67 9.30 13.98
N GLU A 82 4.84 9.37 14.62
CA GLU A 82 5.33 10.58 15.31
C GLU A 82 6.40 11.29 14.47
N TYR A 83 6.36 12.63 14.45
CA TYR A 83 7.24 13.47 13.63
C TYR A 83 8.72 13.41 14.05
N SER A 84 9.00 13.44 15.37
CA SER A 84 10.36 13.46 15.93
C SER A 84 11.17 12.24 15.48
N ASN A 85 10.53 11.08 15.49
CA ASN A 85 11.16 9.82 15.09
C ASN A 85 11.63 9.84 13.64
N VAL A 86 11.03 10.64 12.76
CA VAL A 86 11.42 10.69 11.34
C VAL A 86 12.73 11.43 11.13
N PHE A 87 12.95 12.55 11.82
CA PHE A 87 14.19 13.32 11.66
C PHE A 87 15.38 12.59 12.28
N ASP A 88 15.21 12.01 13.46
CA ASP A 88 16.28 11.28 14.16
C ASP A 88 16.78 10.08 13.35
N LEU A 89 15.88 9.42 12.60
CA LEU A 89 16.20 8.29 11.74
C LEU A 89 16.89 8.67 10.42
N ILE A 90 16.82 9.93 9.98
CA ILE A 90 17.31 10.36 8.65
C ILE A 90 18.57 11.21 8.69
N ASN A 91 18.94 11.67 9.88
CA ASN A 91 20.02 12.62 10.07
C ASN A 91 21.39 11.95 9.95
N ASP A 92 22.27 12.54 9.13
CA ASP A 92 23.64 12.08 8.89
C ASP A 92 24.56 13.27 8.60
N SER A 93 25.87 13.12 8.82
CA SER A 93 26.84 14.20 8.57
C SER A 93 27.04 14.55 7.09
N SER A 94 26.65 13.67 6.16
CA SER A 94 26.82 13.81 4.72
C SER A 94 25.64 14.47 3.99
N ILE A 95 24.53 14.72 4.69
CA ILE A 95 23.31 15.27 4.10
C ILE A 95 23.29 16.80 4.18
N GLY A 96 22.86 17.44 3.09
CA GLY A 96 22.63 18.89 3.03
C GLY A 96 21.16 19.25 2.79
N ALA A 97 20.29 18.25 2.62
CA ALA A 97 18.85 18.44 2.47
C ALA A 97 18.08 17.22 2.94
N VAL A 98 16.90 17.48 3.51
CA VAL A 98 15.87 16.49 3.83
C VAL A 98 14.55 16.99 3.25
N SER A 99 13.85 16.12 2.52
CA SER A 99 12.52 16.39 1.99
C SER A 99 11.53 15.39 2.56
N THR A 100 10.42 15.89 3.11
CA THR A 100 9.41 15.06 3.79
C THR A 100 8.03 15.22 3.17
N PHE A 101 7.26 14.13 3.15
CA PHE A 101 5.84 14.13 2.83
C PHE A 101 5.06 13.47 3.97
N PHE A 102 3.98 14.12 4.42
CA PHE A 102 3.04 13.57 5.38
C PHE A 102 1.63 13.54 4.79
N GLY A 103 1.08 12.34 4.61
CA GLY A 103 -0.32 12.15 4.26
C GLY A 103 -1.17 12.21 5.52
N ILE A 104 -1.96 13.27 5.66
CA ILE A 104 -2.82 13.49 6.83
C ILE A 104 -4.28 13.24 6.46
N THR A 105 -5.02 12.52 7.31
CA THR A 105 -6.44 12.29 7.12
C THR A 105 -7.21 13.60 7.21
N ARG A 106 -7.91 13.97 6.13
CA ARG A 106 -8.68 15.21 6.05
C ARG A 106 -10.08 15.02 6.63
N LYS A 107 -10.63 16.07 7.25
CA LYS A 107 -11.99 16.09 7.79
C LYS A 107 -13.08 16.03 6.71
N TYR A 108 -12.82 16.62 5.55
CA TYR A 108 -13.82 16.79 4.51
C TYR A 108 -13.45 15.99 3.27
N ASP A 109 -14.42 15.23 2.76
CA ASP A 109 -14.39 14.66 1.41
C ASP A 109 -15.69 15.04 0.69
N GLN A 110 -15.59 15.97 -0.26
CA GLN A 110 -16.74 16.65 -0.87
C GLN A 110 -17.63 17.29 0.20
N GLU A 111 -18.92 16.94 0.24
CA GLU A 111 -19.90 17.46 1.21
C GLU A 111 -19.97 16.61 2.50
N ARG A 112 -19.15 15.56 2.62
CA ARG A 112 -19.23 14.60 3.72
C ARG A 112 -18.16 14.85 4.78
N ILE A 113 -18.55 14.66 6.04
CA ILE A 113 -17.66 14.71 7.20
C ILE A 113 -17.08 13.32 7.45
N VAL A 114 -15.77 13.19 7.21
CA VAL A 114 -14.98 11.99 7.51
C VAL A 114 -14.59 12.05 8.99
N GLN A 115 -14.69 10.91 9.68
CA GLN A 115 -14.22 10.74 11.06
C GLN A 115 -12.85 10.04 11.10
N ALA A 116 -12.66 9.05 10.23
CA ALA A 116 -11.41 8.33 10.10
C ALA A 116 -11.28 7.67 8.72
N LEU A 117 -10.06 7.30 8.37
CA LEU A 117 -9.77 6.32 7.34
C LEU A 117 -9.46 4.98 7.98
N LYS A 118 -9.94 3.88 7.39
CA LYS A 118 -9.48 2.53 7.70
C LYS A 118 -8.64 2.00 6.54
N TYR A 119 -7.41 1.61 6.84
CA TYR A 119 -6.49 1.02 5.88
C TYR A 119 -6.38 -0.48 6.10
N GLU A 120 -6.44 -1.25 5.03
CA GLU A 120 -6.18 -2.69 5.02
C GLU A 120 -5.03 -2.99 4.07
N CYS A 121 -4.20 -3.96 4.41
CA CYS A 121 -3.09 -4.36 3.55
C CYS A 121 -2.65 -5.80 3.84
N TYR A 122 -1.99 -6.42 2.85
CA TYR A 122 -1.25 -7.66 3.08
C TYR A 122 0.20 -7.31 3.42
N LEU A 123 0.50 -7.22 4.72
CA LEU A 123 1.76 -6.67 5.25
C LEU A 123 3.02 -7.15 4.53
N LYS A 124 3.16 -8.47 4.34
CA LYS A 124 4.35 -9.06 3.70
C LYS A 124 4.54 -8.57 2.27
N MET A 125 3.48 -8.56 1.46
CA MET A 125 3.54 -8.08 0.08
C MET A 125 3.73 -6.56 0.02
N THR A 126 3.01 -5.81 0.87
CA THR A 126 3.15 -4.35 0.94
C THR A 126 4.58 -3.93 1.27
N TYR A 127 5.23 -4.60 2.22
CA TYR A 127 6.63 -4.32 2.56
C TYR A 127 7.56 -4.52 1.35
N LEU A 128 7.41 -5.62 0.62
CA LEU A 128 8.27 -5.96 -0.51
C LEU A 128 8.10 -5.02 -1.70
N GLU A 129 6.86 -4.68 -2.03
CA GLU A 129 6.60 -3.68 -3.09
C GLU A 129 7.16 -2.32 -2.69
N MET A 130 7.04 -1.92 -1.43
CA MET A 130 7.64 -0.69 -0.92
C MET A 130 9.17 -0.73 -1.04
N GLU A 131 9.80 -1.85 -0.70
CA GLU A 131 11.25 -2.03 -0.82
C GLU A 131 11.71 -1.94 -2.29
N LYS A 132 10.96 -2.52 -3.23
CA LYS A 132 11.25 -2.40 -4.67
C LYS A 132 11.22 -0.93 -5.13
N ILE A 133 10.20 -0.17 -4.72
CA ILE A 133 10.09 1.27 -5.03
C ILE A 133 11.30 2.04 -4.46
N ILE A 134 11.70 1.75 -3.23
CA ILE A 134 12.87 2.38 -2.59
C ILE A 134 14.15 2.05 -3.36
N LYS A 135 14.38 0.78 -3.71
CA LYS A 135 15.54 0.35 -4.50
C LYS A 135 15.58 1.05 -5.87
N ASN A 136 14.44 1.19 -6.54
CA ASN A 136 14.33 1.95 -7.78
C ASN A 136 14.65 3.43 -7.60
N SER A 137 14.28 4.03 -6.46
CA SER A 137 14.61 5.43 -6.15
C SER A 137 16.12 5.65 -6.06
N TYR A 138 16.87 4.74 -5.43
CA TYR A 138 18.35 4.80 -5.41
C TYR A 138 18.99 4.63 -6.80
N GLN A 139 18.35 3.89 -7.71
CA GLN A 139 18.82 3.77 -9.09
C GLN A 139 18.60 5.07 -9.89
N LEU A 140 17.45 5.72 -9.69
CA LEU A 140 17.11 6.98 -10.35
C LEU A 140 17.94 8.17 -9.81
N TRP A 141 18.20 8.16 -8.50
CA TRP A 141 18.99 9.19 -7.82
C TRP A 141 20.08 8.55 -6.95
N PRO A 142 21.26 8.26 -7.53
CA PRO A 142 22.37 7.66 -6.79
C PRO A 142 22.92 8.51 -5.64
N SER A 143 22.58 9.81 -5.57
CA SER A 143 23.02 10.71 -4.49
C SER A 143 22.14 10.67 -3.23
N LEU A 144 21.03 9.94 -3.25
CA LEU A 144 20.21 9.75 -2.06
C LEU A 144 21.02 9.05 -0.97
N VAL A 145 20.89 9.54 0.27
CA VAL A 145 21.58 8.96 1.42
C VAL A 145 20.61 8.04 2.16
N HIS A 146 19.55 8.62 2.73
CA HIS A 146 18.55 7.86 3.48
C HIS A 146 17.14 8.00 2.91
N ILE A 147 16.38 6.91 2.96
CA ILE A 147 14.93 6.89 2.68
C ILE A 147 14.20 6.26 3.86
N ILE A 148 13.21 6.95 4.38
CA ILE A 148 12.30 6.45 5.42
C ILE A 148 10.89 6.43 4.85
N VAL A 149 10.21 5.31 5.01
CA VAL A 149 8.78 5.19 4.69
C VAL A 149 8.04 4.55 5.86
N LEU A 150 7.12 5.29 6.43
CA LEU A 150 6.22 4.84 7.49
C LEU A 150 4.80 4.84 6.95
N HIS A 151 4.06 3.75 7.12
CA HIS A 151 2.66 3.69 6.72
C HIS A 151 1.82 3.04 7.81
N ARG A 152 0.68 3.66 8.12
CA ARG A 152 -0.25 3.14 9.11
C ARG A 152 -1.31 2.26 8.44
N TYR A 153 -1.62 1.13 9.05
CA TYR A 153 -2.81 0.33 8.72
C TYR A 153 -3.79 0.30 9.89
N GLY A 154 -5.03 -0.12 9.66
CA GLY A 154 -6.11 0.01 10.63
C GLY A 154 -6.73 1.41 10.61
N ILE A 155 -7.28 1.85 11.75
CA ILE A 155 -8.01 3.12 11.87
C ILE A 155 -7.03 4.28 12.03
N VAL A 156 -7.20 5.32 11.21
CA VAL A 156 -6.45 6.57 11.24
C VAL A 156 -7.44 7.73 11.33
N PRO A 157 -7.63 8.32 12.52
CA PRO A 157 -8.50 9.46 12.74
C PRO A 157 -8.15 10.67 11.88
N VAL A 158 -9.12 11.58 11.69
CA VAL A 158 -8.88 12.90 11.11
C VAL A 158 -7.78 13.66 11.86
N GLY A 159 -6.90 14.31 11.10
CA GLY A 159 -5.75 15.05 11.64
C GLY A 159 -4.52 14.19 11.89
N GLU A 160 -4.63 12.86 11.85
CA GLU A 160 -3.50 11.96 12.03
C GLU A 160 -2.83 11.56 10.71
N ILE A 161 -1.55 11.20 10.81
CA ILE A 161 -0.70 10.79 9.68
C ILE A 161 -1.02 9.32 9.32
N SER A 162 -1.35 9.09 8.05
CA SER A 162 -1.48 7.74 7.49
C SER A 162 -0.22 7.25 6.79
N VAL A 163 0.57 8.17 6.22
CA VAL A 163 1.84 7.86 5.57
C VAL A 163 2.84 9.00 5.81
N ALA A 164 4.07 8.64 6.12
CA ALA A 164 5.20 9.57 6.21
C ALA A 164 6.33 9.06 5.32
N ILE A 165 6.91 9.96 4.54
CA ILE A 165 8.10 9.69 3.72
C ILE A 165 9.12 10.76 4.08
N ALA A 166 10.37 10.37 4.27
CA ALA A 166 11.48 11.30 4.37
C ALA A 166 12.62 10.80 3.50
N VAL A 167 13.25 11.71 2.77
CA VAL A 167 14.36 11.43 1.87
C VAL A 167 15.47 12.44 2.11
N SER A 168 16.72 11.99 2.20
CA SER A 168 17.88 12.87 2.35
C SER A 168 18.88 12.74 1.21
N SER A 169 19.57 13.83 0.93
CA SER A 169 20.62 13.92 -0.09
C SER A 169 21.62 15.04 0.24
N PRO A 170 22.82 15.07 -0.35
CA PRO A 170 23.79 16.17 -0.17
C PRO A 170 23.23 17.52 -0.63
N HIS A 171 22.38 17.53 -1.65
CA HIS A 171 21.75 18.72 -2.20
C HIS A 171 20.26 18.53 -2.42
N ARG A 172 19.47 19.60 -2.24
CA ARG A 172 18.00 19.56 -2.23
C ARG A 172 17.33 18.88 -3.42
N LYS A 173 17.90 18.97 -4.62
CA LYS A 173 17.23 18.54 -5.86
C LYS A 173 16.76 17.09 -5.79
N ASP A 174 17.67 16.17 -5.53
CA ASP A 174 17.38 14.74 -5.58
C ASP A 174 16.39 14.33 -4.49
N SER A 175 16.52 14.84 -3.26
CA SER A 175 15.53 14.57 -2.20
C SER A 175 14.11 15.06 -2.54
N LEU A 176 13.98 16.22 -3.19
CA LEU A 176 12.68 16.79 -3.58
C LEU A 176 12.03 15.97 -4.70
N ASP A 177 12.81 15.58 -5.70
CA ASP A 177 12.32 14.78 -6.83
C ASP A 177 11.95 13.36 -6.35
N ALA A 178 12.80 12.76 -5.51
CA ALA A 178 12.60 11.42 -4.99
C ALA A 178 11.40 11.31 -4.02
N VAL A 179 11.18 12.28 -3.14
CA VAL A 179 10.01 12.23 -2.21
C VAL A 179 8.70 12.26 -2.99
N LYS A 180 8.63 13.04 -4.08
CA LYS A 180 7.48 13.08 -4.98
C LYS A 180 7.29 11.73 -5.68
N TYR A 181 8.36 11.18 -6.26
CA TYR A 181 8.32 9.88 -6.91
C TYR A 181 7.85 8.77 -5.97
N LEU A 182 8.34 8.75 -4.73
CA LEU A 182 7.98 7.77 -3.72
C LEU A 182 6.49 7.82 -3.40
N ILE A 183 5.91 9.00 -3.13
CA ILE A 183 4.48 9.07 -2.79
C ILE A 183 3.58 8.67 -3.96
N GLU A 184 3.92 9.08 -5.20
CA GLU A 184 3.15 8.68 -6.38
C GLU A 184 3.27 7.17 -6.63
N SER A 185 4.45 6.60 -6.49
CA SER A 185 4.68 5.16 -6.62
C SER A 185 3.96 4.37 -5.52
N ILE A 186 4.01 4.84 -4.27
CA ILE A 186 3.35 4.18 -3.13
C ILE A 186 1.83 4.12 -3.35
N LYS A 187 1.21 5.24 -3.72
CA LYS A 187 -0.24 5.29 -3.94
C LYS A 187 -0.70 4.49 -5.15
N SER A 188 0.15 4.39 -6.17
CA SER A 188 -0.17 3.68 -7.41
C SER A 188 0.12 2.18 -7.35
N GLN A 189 1.11 1.73 -6.58
CA GLN A 189 1.62 0.36 -6.65
C GLN A 189 1.32 -0.47 -5.41
N LEU A 190 1.23 0.12 -4.21
CA LEU A 190 1.09 -0.68 -3.00
C LEU A 190 -0.33 -1.28 -2.88
N PRO A 191 -0.44 -2.56 -2.46
CA PRO A 191 -1.71 -3.20 -2.18
C PRO A 191 -2.24 -2.76 -0.80
N ILE A 192 -2.60 -1.47 -0.70
CA ILE A 192 -3.19 -0.86 0.48
C ILE A 192 -4.56 -0.32 0.09
N TRP A 193 -5.60 -0.86 0.70
CA TRP A 193 -6.98 -0.44 0.48
C TRP A 193 -7.40 0.55 1.55
N LYS A 194 -8.11 1.60 1.17
CA LYS A 194 -8.60 2.62 2.10
C LYS A 194 -10.12 2.72 2.07
N LYS A 195 -10.69 2.85 3.26
CA LYS A 195 -12.11 2.99 3.52
C LYS A 195 -12.34 4.28 4.30
N GLU A 196 -13.20 5.16 3.80
CA GLU A 196 -13.65 6.33 4.54
C GLU A 196 -14.78 5.93 5.50
N ILE A 197 -14.67 6.37 6.75
CA ILE A 197 -15.69 6.24 7.78
C ILE A 197 -16.25 7.64 8.03
N TYR A 198 -17.55 7.81 7.84
CA TYR A 198 -18.21 9.11 7.95
C TYR A 198 -18.90 9.27 9.30
N GLU A 199 -19.21 10.51 9.66
CA GLU A 199 -19.88 10.88 10.92
C GLU A 199 -21.29 10.26 11.06
N ASP A 200 -21.99 10.05 9.94
CA ASP A 200 -23.30 9.40 9.88
C ASP A 200 -23.25 7.88 10.11
N GLY A 201 -22.06 7.32 10.39
CA GLY A 201 -21.84 5.89 10.62
C GLY A 201 -21.73 5.05 9.34
N THR A 202 -21.97 5.64 8.17
CA THR A 202 -21.77 4.95 6.90
C THR A 202 -20.29 4.96 6.49
N PHE A 203 -19.96 4.23 5.42
CA PHE A 203 -18.60 4.14 4.92
C PHE A 203 -18.54 4.02 3.40
N LYS A 204 -17.36 4.26 2.83
CA LYS A 204 -17.09 4.05 1.41
C LYS A 204 -15.67 3.57 1.17
N TRP A 205 -15.52 2.46 0.46
CA TRP A 205 -14.22 2.06 -0.09
C TRP A 205 -13.81 3.03 -1.19
N LYS A 206 -12.56 3.49 -1.13
CA LYS A 206 -12.00 4.41 -2.13
C LYS A 206 -10.92 3.70 -2.91
N ARG A 207 -11.12 3.66 -4.23
CA ARG A 207 -10.06 3.26 -5.16
C ARG A 207 -9.01 4.37 -5.25
N ASN A 208 -7.76 3.96 -5.45
CA ASN A 208 -6.70 4.88 -5.83
C ASN A 208 -6.72 4.99 -7.36
N ASN A 209 -7.17 6.15 -7.86
CA ASN A 209 -7.22 6.40 -9.31
C ASN A 209 -5.83 6.43 -9.95
N GLU A 210 -4.79 6.56 -9.12
CA GLU A 210 -3.39 6.61 -9.53
C GLU A 210 -2.81 5.21 -9.81
N CYS A 211 -3.53 4.11 -9.53
CA CYS A 211 -3.04 2.75 -9.73
C CYS A 211 -2.66 2.46 -11.20
N PHE A 212 -1.40 2.06 -11.42
CA PHE A 212 -0.83 1.90 -12.77
C PHE A 212 -1.52 0.82 -13.61
N TRP A 213 -2.14 -0.18 -12.98
CA TRP A 213 -2.91 -1.21 -13.68
C TRP A 213 -4.27 -0.73 -14.19
N LEU A 214 -4.78 0.42 -13.70
CA LEU A 214 -5.99 1.05 -14.23
C LEU A 214 -5.70 1.89 -15.48
N GLN A 215 -4.44 2.23 -15.74
CA GLN A 215 -4.06 3.03 -16.91
C GLN A 215 -3.83 2.20 -18.18
N LYS A 216 -3.88 0.86 -18.08
CA LYS A 216 -3.73 -0.06 -19.22
C LYS A 216 -5.01 -0.28 -20.05
N GLU A 217 -6.11 0.38 -19.70
CA GLU A 217 -7.40 0.27 -20.42
C GLU A 217 -7.72 1.48 -21.31
N LYS A 218 -6.70 2.21 -21.80
CA LYS A 218 -6.87 3.22 -22.86
C LYS A 218 -5.97 2.95 -24.05
#